data_AF-A0A0D6E0C3-F1
#
_entry.id   AF-A0A0D6E0C3-F1
#
_cell.length_a   1.000
_cell.length_b   1.000
_cell.length_c   1.000
_cell.angle_alpha   90.00
_cell.angle_beta   90.00
_cell.angle_gamma   90.00
#
_symmetry.space_group_name_H-M   'P 1'
#
loop_
_entity.id
_entity.type
_entity.pdbx_description
1 polymer ?
#
loop_
_entity_poly.entity_id
_entity_poly.type
_entity_poly.pdbx_seq_one_letter_code
_entity_poly.pdbx_strand_id
1 'polypeptide(L)'
;MKAKRYSTEFKSSIVALYNEGRSANSLANEYHLAVQTVTGWVKKAQIIGTDVTGKPVTRVQFNAMQKEVARLKEENEILKIAAVLLGEHRK
;
A
#
# COMPACT_ATOMS: atom_id res chain seq x y z
N MET A 1 22.95 6.97 0.43
CA MET A 1 22.45 7.89 -0.62
C MET A 1 21.00 8.28 -0.31
N LYS A 2 20.64 9.56 -0.44
CA LYS A 2 19.26 10.05 -0.22
C LYS A 2 18.40 9.63 -1.41
N ALA A 3 17.32 8.87 -1.15
CA ALA A 3 16.40 8.46 -2.21
C ALA A 3 15.74 9.70 -2.84
N LYS A 4 15.81 9.82 -4.17
CA LYS A 4 15.13 10.89 -4.92
C LYS A 4 13.63 10.78 -4.67
N ARG A 5 13.03 11.83 -4.12
CA ARG A 5 11.59 11.90 -3.83
C ARG A 5 10.90 12.58 -5.00
N TYR A 6 9.95 11.88 -5.59
CA TYR A 6 9.05 12.42 -6.60
C TYR A 6 7.71 12.76 -5.96
N SER A 7 7.03 13.77 -6.47
CA SER A 7 5.68 14.16 -6.03
C SER A 7 4.67 13.04 -6.33
N THR A 8 3.50 13.09 -5.68
CA THR A 8 2.47 12.07 -5.88
C THR A 8 1.80 12.23 -7.24
N GLU A 9 1.61 13.48 -7.66
CA GLU A 9 1.04 13.88 -8.94
C GLU A 9 1.88 13.35 -10.09
N PHE A 10 3.21 13.51 -10.01
CA PHE A 10 4.13 13.01 -11.04
C PHE A 10 4.14 11.49 -11.12
N LYS A 11 4.13 10.77 -9.99
CA LYS A 11 4.05 9.31 -10.03
C LYS A 11 2.73 8.85 -10.66
N SER A 12 1.64 9.54 -10.36
CA SER A 12 0.31 9.21 -10.84
C SER A 12 0.19 9.42 -12.35
N SER A 13 0.76 10.50 -12.89
CA SER A 13 0.78 10.72 -14.35
C SER A 13 1.56 9.63 -15.08
N ILE A 14 2.71 9.20 -14.57
CA ILE A 14 3.50 8.12 -15.17
C ILE A 14 2.75 6.79 -15.15
N VAL A 15 2.04 6.49 -14.05
CA VAL A 15 1.19 5.30 -13.97
C VAL A 15 0.01 5.38 -14.95
N ALA A 16 -0.62 6.54 -15.11
CA ALA A 16 -1.70 6.74 -16.07
C ALA A 16 -1.24 6.47 -17.51
N LEU A 17 -0.10 7.05 -17.92
CA LEU A 17 0.50 6.81 -19.23
C LEU A 17 0.84 5.32 -19.46
N TYR A 18 1.31 4.61 -18.42
CA TYR A 18 1.54 3.18 -18.51
C TYR A 18 0.23 2.40 -18.76
N ASN A 19 -0.84 2.76 -18.05
CA ASN A 19 -2.16 2.14 -18.21
C ASN A 19 -2.80 2.45 -19.57
N GLU A 20 -2.41 3.54 -20.23
CA GLU A 20 -2.77 3.85 -21.63
C GLU A 20 -2.03 3.00 -22.67
N GLY A 21 -1.16 2.08 -22.24
CA GLY A 21 -0.47 1.12 -23.10
C GLY A 21 1.01 1.42 -23.34
N ARG A 22 1.57 2.47 -22.73
CA ARG A 22 3.00 2.76 -22.84
C ARG A 22 3.87 1.80 -22.05
N SER A 23 4.99 1.39 -22.62
CA SER A 23 5.94 0.51 -21.93
C SER A 23 6.73 1.25 -20.84
N ALA A 24 7.10 0.52 -19.78
CA ALA A 24 7.91 1.06 -18.69
C ALA A 24 9.28 1.57 -19.18
N ASN A 25 9.87 0.92 -20.19
CA ASN A 25 11.15 1.35 -20.79
C ASN A 25 11.02 2.69 -21.52
N SER A 26 9.93 2.87 -22.28
CA SER A 26 9.69 4.13 -23.00
C SER A 26 9.53 5.30 -22.03
N LEU A 27 8.71 5.12 -20.98
CA LEU A 27 8.52 6.11 -19.93
C LEU A 27 9.81 6.40 -19.14
N ALA A 28 10.58 5.36 -18.83
CA ALA A 28 11.84 5.51 -18.14
C ALA A 28 12.84 6.35 -18.93
N ASN A 29 12.94 6.11 -20.25
CA ASN A 29 13.85 6.87 -21.12
C ASN A 29 13.42 8.33 -21.26
N GLU A 30 12.14 8.59 -21.53
CA GLU A 30 11.60 9.95 -21.74
C GLU A 30 11.72 10.83 -20.50
N TYR A 31 11.40 10.28 -19.32
CA TYR A 31 11.40 11.03 -18.07
C TYR A 31 12.70 10.90 -17.28
N HIS A 32 13.75 10.31 -17.87
CA HIS A 32 15.05 10.07 -17.26
C HIS A 32 14.96 9.36 -15.89
N LEU A 33 14.14 8.31 -15.84
CA LEU A 33 13.93 7.46 -14.69
C LEU A 33 14.60 6.11 -14.91
N ALA A 34 14.96 5.42 -13.83
CA ALA A 34 15.27 3.99 -13.94
C ALA A 34 13.98 3.20 -14.24
N VAL A 35 14.05 2.19 -15.12
CA VAL A 35 12.92 1.30 -15.44
C VAL A 35 12.29 0.68 -14.18
N GLN A 36 13.13 0.33 -13.20
CA GLN A 36 12.69 -0.20 -11.90
C GLN A 36 11.84 0.80 -11.10
N THR A 37 12.07 2.11 -11.30
CA THR A 37 11.26 3.15 -10.65
C THR A 37 9.84 3.15 -11.22
N VAL A 38 9.72 3.13 -12.55
CA VAL A 38 8.41 3.11 -13.25
C VAL A 38 7.65 1.84 -12.90
N THR A 39 8.28 0.67 -13.08
CA THR A 39 7.66 -0.63 -12.75
C THR A 39 7.30 -0.71 -11.26
N GLY A 40 8.09 -0.14 -10.37
CA GLY A 40 7.78 -0.05 -8.94
C GLY A 40 6.54 0.80 -8.63
N TRP A 41 6.30 1.90 -9.37
CA TRP A 41 5.11 2.71 -9.21
C TRP A 41 3.86 2.04 -9.76
N VAL A 42 3.95 1.45 -10.95
CA VAL A 42 2.88 0.63 -11.53
C VAL A 42 2.53 -0.51 -10.57
N LYS A 43 3.54 -1.20 -10.03
CA LYS A 43 3.33 -2.26 -9.04
C LYS A 43 2.64 -1.71 -7.79
N LYS A 44 2.90 -0.49 -7.34
CA LYS A 44 2.20 0.04 -6.16
C LYS A 44 0.75 0.42 -6.46
N ALA A 45 0.50 0.94 -7.65
CA ALA A 45 -0.81 1.42 -8.09
C ALA A 45 -1.71 0.31 -8.66
N GLN A 46 -1.19 -0.89 -8.94
CA GLN A 46 -2.00 -2.00 -9.43
C GLN A 46 -3.20 -2.26 -8.51
N ILE A 47 -4.38 -2.26 -9.12
CA ILE A 47 -5.62 -2.67 -8.49
C ILE A 47 -5.57 -4.18 -8.31
N ILE A 48 -5.80 -4.64 -7.08
CA ILE A 48 -5.78 -6.07 -6.74
C ILE A 48 -7.15 -6.62 -6.36
N GLY A 49 -8.18 -5.77 -6.32
CA GLY A 49 -9.54 -6.14 -5.96
C GLY A 49 -10.37 -4.90 -5.65
N THR A 50 -11.51 -5.11 -5.01
CA THR A 50 -12.42 -4.06 -4.53
C THR A 50 -12.65 -4.18 -3.03
N ASP A 51 -12.97 -3.06 -2.39
CA ASP A 51 -13.41 -3.06 -1.00
C ASP A 51 -14.88 -3.48 -0.87
N VAL A 52 -15.38 -3.50 0.37
CA VAL A 52 -16.77 -3.84 0.71
C VAL A 52 -17.81 -2.89 0.11
N THR A 53 -17.40 -1.72 -0.36
CA THR A 53 -18.24 -0.73 -1.04
C THR A 53 -18.09 -0.78 -2.56
N GLY A 54 -17.31 -1.74 -3.09
CA GLY A 54 -17.04 -1.89 -4.51
C GLY A 54 -15.96 -0.95 -5.06
N LYS A 55 -15.25 -0.19 -4.22
CA LYS A 55 -14.20 0.72 -4.70
C LYS A 55 -12.90 -0.03 -4.98
N PRO A 56 -12.16 0.32 -6.05
CA PRO A 56 -10.88 -0.32 -6.35
C PRO A 56 -9.86 -0.16 -5.21
N VAL A 57 -9.19 -1.25 -4.87
CA VAL A 57 -8.13 -1.28 -3.85
C VAL A 57 -6.79 -1.51 -4.52
N THR A 58 -5.87 -0.59 -4.29
CA THR A 58 -4.47 -0.70 -4.74
C THR A 58 -3.69 -1.66 -3.85
N ARG A 59 -2.62 -2.25 -4.40
CA ARG A 59 -1.71 -3.10 -3.62
C ARG A 59 -1.11 -2.40 -2.39
N VAL A 60 -0.82 -1.10 -2.47
CA VAL A 60 -0.30 -0.36 -1.31
C VAL A 60 -1.34 -0.27 -0.19
N GLN A 61 -2.59 0.04 -0.54
CA GLN A 61 -3.68 0.12 0.44
C GLN A 61 -3.92 -1.25 1.09
N PHE A 62 -3.92 -2.32 0.30
CA PHE A 62 -4.07 -3.68 0.83
C PHE A 62 -2.96 -4.06 1.82
N ASN A 63 -1.71 -3.80 1.46
CA ASN A 63 -0.57 -4.08 2.35
C ASN A 63 -0.65 -3.25 3.65
N ALA A 64 -1.13 -2.01 3.57
CA ALA A 64 -1.34 -1.17 4.75
C ALA A 64 -2.46 -1.75 5.63
N MET A 65 -3.55 -2.20 5.04
CA MET A 65 -4.66 -2.84 5.75
C MET A 65 -4.22 -4.14 6.44
N GLN A 66 -3.41 -4.98 5.80
CA GLN A 66 -2.88 -6.19 6.42
C GLN A 66 -2.04 -5.89 7.67
N LYS A 67 -1.21 -4.84 7.63
CA LYS A 67 -0.42 -4.41 8.78
C LYS A 67 -1.30 -3.92 9.92
N GLU A 68 -2.32 -3.14 9.60
CA GLU A 68 -3.25 -2.63 10.62
C GLU A 68 -4.07 -3.74 11.26
N VAL A 69 -4.54 -4.71 10.46
CA VAL A 69 -5.23 -5.90 10.99
C VAL A 69 -4.32 -6.70 11.94
N ALA A 70 -3.03 -6.85 11.62
CA ALA A 70 -2.09 -7.52 12.51
C ALA A 70 -1.91 -6.76 13.83
N ARG A 71 -1.75 -5.44 13.77
CA ARG A 71 -1.64 -4.57 14.96
C ARG A 71 -2.90 -4.64 15.84
N LEU A 72 -4.07 -4.56 15.24
CA LEU A 72 -5.35 -4.62 15.94
C LEU A 72 -5.58 -5.98 16.61
N LYS A 73 -5.14 -7.08 15.97
CA LYS A 73 -5.20 -8.41 16.58
C LYS A 73 -4.31 -8.49 17.82
N GLU A 74 -3.08 -7.98 17.75
CA GLU A 74 -2.17 -7.94 18.88
C GLU A 74 -2.75 -7.12 20.05
N GLU A 75 -3.29 -5.93 19.77
CA GLU A 75 -3.96 -5.08 20.76
C GLU A 75 -5.18 -5.79 21.38
N ASN A 76 -5.97 -6.49 20.56
CA ASN A 76 -7.12 -7.25 21.03
C ASN A 76 -6.74 -8.40 21.95
N GLU A 77 -5.63 -9.10 21.69
CA GLU A 77 -5.14 -10.16 22.57
C GLU A 77 -4.66 -9.61 23.92
N ILE A 78 -3.96 -8.47 23.94
CA ILE A 78 -3.56 -7.80 25.19
C ILE A 78 -4.80 -7.42 26.01
N LEU A 79 -5.83 -6.87 25.36
CA LEU A 79 -7.08 -6.49 26.03
C LEU A 79 -7.83 -7.71 26.60
N LYS A 80 -7.87 -8.83 25.89
CA LYS A 80 -8.47 -10.08 26.38
C LYS A 80 -7.76 -10.58 27.64
N ILE A 81 -6.42 -10.58 27.64
CA ILE A 81 -5.63 -11.01 28.80
C ILE A 81 -5.92 -10.10 30.00
N ALA A 82 -5.93 -8.78 29.80
CA ALA A 82 -6.24 -7.82 30.86
C ALA A 82 -7.65 -8.04 31.44
N ALA A 83 -8.65 -8.31 30.59
CA ALA A 83 -10.02 -8.57 31.02
C ALA A 83 -10.13 -9.83 31.90
N VAL A 84 -9.40 -10.90 31.56
CA VAL A 84 -9.35 -12.13 32.37
C VAL A 84 -8.71 -11.85 33.74
N LEU A 85 -7.56 -11.18 33.77
CA LEU A 85 -6.87 -10.84 35.02
C LEU A 85 -7.76 -9.99 35.94
N LEU A 86 -8.38 -8.94 35.40
CA LEU A 86 -9.29 -8.08 36.16
C LEU A 86 -10.60 -8.78 36.57
N GLY A 87 -11.05 -9.77 35.82
CA GLY A 87 -12.20 -10.61 36.17
C GLY A 87 -11.92 -11.56 37.32
N GLU A 88 -10.73 -12.19 37.33
CA GLU A 88 -10.31 -13.10 38.40
C GLU A 88 -10.00 -12.36 39.71
N HIS A 89 -9.53 -11.11 39.66
CA HIS A 89 -9.33 -10.27 40.85
C HIS A 89 -10.63 -9.76 41.51
N ARG A 90 -11.80 -10.01 40.92
CA ARG A 90 -13.13 -9.61 41.46
C ARG A 90 -13.89 -10.74 42.16
N LYS A 91 -13.30 -11.93 42.29
CA LYS A 91 -13.78 -13.01 43.16
C LYS A 91 -13.08 -12.95 44.51
#